data_AF-A0A810Q8G9-F1
#
_entry.id   AF-A0A810Q8G9-F1
#
_cell.length_a   1.000
_cell.length_b   1.000
_cell.length_c   1.000
_cell.angle_alpha   90.00
_cell.angle_beta   90.00
_cell.angle_gamma   90.00
#
_symmetry.space_group_name_H-M   'P 1'
#
loop_
_entity.id
_entity.type
_entity.pdbx_description
1 polymer ?
#
loop_
_entity_poly.entity_id
_entity_poly.type
_entity_poly.pdbx_seq_one_letter_code
_entity_poly.pdbx_strand_id
1 'polypeptide(L)'
;MNPLYEKLLTGYAAPLLRDIGHFYNDEEILSQLEQLSLSEDTRRHLEELIFDRYLQWSTDAFALGLPLGLALAHDNIRRGCPQQL
;
A
#
# COMPACT_ATOMS: atom_id res chain seq x y z
N MET A 1 5.01 1.72 -21.43
CA MET A 1 3.86 1.43 -20.56
C MET A 1 2.66 2.27 -21.01
N ASN A 2 1.42 1.89 -20.67
CA ASN A 2 0.24 2.71 -20.99
C ASN A 2 0.31 4.04 -20.19
N PRO A 3 0.13 5.22 -20.83
CA PRO A 3 0.23 6.53 -20.16
C PRO A 3 -0.71 6.72 -18.96
N LEU A 4 -1.84 5.99 -18.95
CA LEU A 4 -2.78 6.00 -17.83
C LEU A 4 -2.17 5.36 -16.58
N TYR A 5 -1.45 4.24 -16.74
CA TYR A 5 -0.81 3.55 -15.61
C TYR A 5 0.34 4.37 -15.02
N GLU A 6 1.12 5.06 -15.84
CA GLU A 6 2.16 5.98 -15.35
C GLU A 6 1.58 7.13 -14.52
N LYS A 7 0.46 7.72 -14.96
CA LYS A 7 -0.22 8.78 -14.22
C LYS A 7 -0.80 8.30 -12.89
N LEU A 8 -1.36 7.09 -12.84
CA LEU A 8 -1.90 6.52 -11.61
C LEU A 8 -0.80 6.12 -10.63
N LEU A 9 0.27 5.51 -11.13
CA LEU A 9 1.43 5.17 -10.32
C LEU A 9 2.04 6.44 -9.72
N THR A 10 2.27 7.47 -10.53
CA THR A 10 2.96 8.69 -10.09
C THR A 10 2.06 9.61 -9.26
N GLY A 11 0.78 9.75 -9.65
CA GLY A 11 -0.14 10.73 -9.06
C GLY A 11 -0.96 10.21 -7.89
N TYR A 12 -1.19 8.90 -7.80
CA TYR A 12 -2.03 8.31 -6.76
C TYR A 12 -1.25 7.34 -5.88
N ALA A 13 -0.58 6.35 -6.48
CA ALA A 13 0.07 5.30 -5.73
C ALA A 13 1.36 5.77 -5.03
N ALA A 14 2.23 6.50 -5.72
CA ALA A 14 3.52 6.91 -5.17
C ALA A 14 3.42 7.81 -3.91
N PRO A 15 2.51 8.81 -3.83
CA PRO A 15 2.30 9.57 -2.60
C PRO A 15 1.75 8.70 -1.45
N LEU A 16 0.79 7.82 -1.73
CA LEU A 16 0.24 6.90 -0.73
C LEU A 16 1.29 5.91 -0.23
N LEU A 17 2.11 5.35 -1.13
CA LEU A 17 3.21 4.45 -0.78
C LEU A 17 4.28 5.18 0.05
N ARG A 18 4.54 6.47 -0.22
CA ARG A 18 5.44 7.28 0.59
C ARG A 18 4.89 7.52 2.00
N ASP A 19 3.59 7.77 2.13
CA ASP A 19 2.93 7.96 3.42
C ASP A 19 2.80 6.62 4.18
N ILE A 20 2.58 5.50 3.50
CA ILE A 20 2.64 4.15 4.09
C ILE A 20 4.06 3.81 4.55
N GLY A 21 5.08 4.20 3.79
CA GLY A 21 6.49 4.12 4.21
C GLY A 21 6.82 4.93 5.47
N HIS A 22 5.92 5.82 5.90
CA HIS A 22 6.00 6.50 7.20
C HIS A 22 5.45 5.65 8.36
N PHE A 23 4.52 4.73 8.10
CA PHE A 23 3.91 3.84 9.10
C PHE A 23 4.65 2.51 9.27
N TYR A 24 5.35 2.07 8.22
CA TYR A 24 6.21 0.90 8.27
C TYR A 24 7.67 1.34 8.33
N ASN A 25 8.27 1.25 9.52
CA ASN A 25 9.66 1.60 9.77
C ASN A 25 10.45 0.35 10.14
N ASP A 26 11.23 -0.17 9.20
CA ASP A 26 12.07 -1.35 9.41
C ASP A 26 13.01 -1.16 10.61
N GLU A 27 13.64 0.01 10.77
CA GLU A 27 14.57 0.26 11.87
C GLU A 27 13.88 0.19 13.24
N GLU A 28 12.65 0.71 13.34
CA GLU A 28 11.87 0.66 14.58
C GLU A 28 11.47 -0.78 14.91
N ILE A 29 11.00 -1.55 13.92
CA ILE A 29 10.61 -2.95 14.10
C ILE A 29 11.83 -3.79 14.50
N LEU A 30 12.97 -3.60 13.83
CA LEU A 30 14.22 -4.29 14.14
C LEU A 30 14.71 -3.93 15.56
N SER A 31 14.63 -2.66 15.96
CA SER A 31 15.01 -2.23 17.31
C SER A 31 14.13 -2.86 18.41
N GLN A 32 12.85 -3.10 18.13
CA GLN A 32 11.95 -3.78 19.06
C GLN A 32 12.21 -5.29 19.10
N LEU A 33 12.53 -5.91 17.96
CA LEU A 33 12.92 -7.31 17.90
C LEU A 33 14.23 -7.57 18.66
N GLU A 34 15.18 -6.64 18.63
CA GLU A 34 16.41 -6.70 19.41
C GLU A 34 16.20 -6.65 20.93
N GLN A 35 15.11 -6.01 21.38
CA GLN A 35 14.75 -5.99 22.80
C GLN A 35 14.16 -7.33 23.26
N LEU A 36 13.70 -8.17 22.33
CA LEU A 36 13.25 -9.51 22.64
C LEU A 36 14.47 -10.42 22.78
N SER A 37 14.51 -11.21 23.85
CA SER A 37 15.59 -12.17 24.12
C SER A 37 15.46 -13.43 23.23
N LEU A 38 15.35 -13.22 21.92
CA LEU A 38 15.22 -14.25 20.90
C LEU A 38 16.59 -14.78 20.50
N SER A 39 16.64 -16.01 20.00
CA SER A 39 17.84 -16.49 19.31
C SER A 39 18.00 -15.76 17.98
N GLU A 40 19.24 -15.59 17.53
CA GLU A 40 19.60 -15.00 16.23
C GLU A 40 18.80 -15.59 15.07
N ASP A 41 18.68 -16.92 15.02
CA ASP A 41 17.95 -17.61 13.95
C ASP A 41 16.44 -17.34 14.00
N THR A 42 15.87 -17.28 15.21
CA THR A 42 14.44 -16.96 15.39
C THR A 42 14.16 -15.51 15.01
N ARG A 43 15.05 -14.60 15.38
CA ARG A 43 14.95 -13.18 15.05
C ARG A 43 14.99 -12.97 13.54
N ARG A 44 15.99 -13.53 12.85
CA ARG A 44 16.11 -13.44 11.39
C ARG A 44 14.88 -14.01 10.68
N HIS A 45 14.37 -15.15 11.14
CA HIS A 45 13.15 -15.73 10.57
C HIS A 45 11.92 -14.84 10.77
N LEU A 46 11.80 -14.17 11.91
CA LEU A 46 10.71 -13.22 12.16
C LEU A 46 10.84 -11.96 11.30
N GLU A 47 12.04 -11.44 11.10
CA GLU A 47 12.31 -10.31 10.20
C GLU A 47 11.84 -10.63 8.77
N GLU A 48 12.24 -11.80 8.25
CA GLU A 48 11.81 -12.27 6.93
C GLU A 48 10.28 -12.41 6.84
N LEU A 49 9.64 -13.02 7.85
CA LEU A 49 8.18 -13.18 7.87
C LEU A 49 7.43 -11.84 7.92
N ILE A 50 7.92 -10.87 8.69
CA ILE A 50 7.30 -9.54 8.79
C ILE A 50 7.42 -8.83 7.44
N PHE A 51 8.60 -8.88 6.82
CA PHE A 51 8.84 -8.26 5.52
C PHE A 51 7.97 -8.89 4.42
N ASP A 52 7.95 -10.22 4.32
CA ASP A 52 7.12 -10.94 3.35
C ASP A 52 5.64 -10.61 3.52
N ARG A 53 5.17 -10.53 4.78
CA ARG A 53 3.78 -10.20 5.07
C ARG A 53 3.43 -8.77 4.69
N TYR A 54 4.32 -7.82 4.96
CA TYR A 54 4.14 -6.43 4.58
C TYR A 54 4.11 -6.27 3.04
N LEU A 55 5.01 -6.96 2.33
CA LEU A 55 5.06 -6.94 0.88
C LEU A 55 3.78 -7.54 0.26
N GLN A 56 3.30 -8.67 0.79
CA GLN A 56 2.05 -9.27 0.35
C GLN A 56 0.87 -8.31 0.57
N TRP A 57 0.73 -7.78 1.79
CA TRP A 57 -0.38 -6.90 2.13
C TRP A 57 -0.41 -5.62 1.27
N SER A 58 0.74 -4.99 1.07
CA SER A 58 0.85 -3.78 0.24
C SER A 58 0.54 -4.07 -1.23
N THR A 59 0.97 -5.22 -1.75
CA THR A 59 0.64 -5.66 -3.10
C THR A 59 -0.86 -5.91 -3.29
N ASP A 60 -1.48 -6.62 -2.35
CA ASP A 60 -2.92 -6.90 -2.37
C ASP A 60 -3.74 -5.60 -2.27
N ALA A 61 -3.36 -4.71 -1.36
CA ALA A 61 -3.99 -3.39 -1.20
C ALA A 61 -3.89 -2.56 -2.48
N PHE A 62 -2.73 -2.56 -3.14
CA PHE A 62 -2.53 -1.87 -4.42
C PHE A 62 -3.38 -2.50 -5.53
N ALA A 63 -3.38 -3.83 -5.65
CA ALA A 63 -4.15 -4.55 -6.66
C ALA A 63 -5.66 -4.34 -6.52
N LEU A 64 -6.17 -4.15 -5.30
CA LEU A 64 -7.56 -3.79 -5.03
C LEU A 64 -7.84 -2.30 -5.23
N GLY A 65 -6.92 -1.43 -4.80
CA GLY A 65 -7.08 0.02 -4.83
C GLY A 65 -6.99 0.62 -6.24
N LEU A 66 -6.12 0.07 -7.10
CA LEU A 66 -5.91 0.61 -8.46
C LEU A 66 -7.16 0.46 -9.35
N PRO A 67 -7.83 -0.70 -9.46
CA PRO A 67 -9.07 -0.82 -10.21
C PRO A 67 -10.20 0.05 -9.65
N LEU A 68 -10.29 0.19 -8.32
CA LEU A 68 -11.28 1.07 -7.69
C LEU A 68 -11.01 2.54 -8.02
N GLY A 69 -9.76 3.00 -7.91
CA GLY A 69 -9.36 4.35 -8.28
C GLY A 69 -9.61 4.65 -9.76
N LEU A 70 -9.36 3.67 -10.63
CA LEU A 70 -9.69 3.72 -12.05
C LEU A 70 -11.20 3.81 -12.31
N ALA A 71 -12.00 3.00 -11.62
CA ALA A 71 -13.45 3.05 -11.73
C ALA A 71 -14.00 4.42 -11.29
N LEU A 72 -13.52 4.95 -10.17
CA LEU A 72 -13.90 6.29 -9.69
C LEU A 72 -13.43 7.43 -10.59
N ALA A 73 -12.30 7.26 -11.29
CA ALA A 73 -11.77 8.26 -12.22
C ALA A 73 -12.43 8.19 -13.60
N HIS A 74 -12.89 7.01 -14.02
CA HIS A 74 -13.49 6.77 -15.34
C HIS A 74 -15.01 6.88 -15.33
N ASP A 75 -15.67 6.46 -14.25
CA ASP A 75 -17.10 6.68 -14.05
C ASP A 75 -17.34 8.01 -13.35
N ASN A 76 -17.97 8.91 -14.11
CA ASN A 76 -19.02 9.79 -13.62
C ASN A 76 -19.62 9.25 -12.30
N ILE A 77 -19.19 9.77 -11.14
CA ILE A 77 -20.15 9.99 -10.05
C ILE A 77 -21.28 10.70 -10.77
N ARG A 78 -22.41 10.00 -10.97
CA ARG A 78 -23.61 10.54 -11.61
C ARG A 78 -23.73 11.95 -11.08
N ARG A 79 -23.40 12.95 -11.90
CA ARG A 79 -23.85 14.32 -11.66
C ARG A 79 -25.31 14.11 -11.39
N GLY A 80 -25.77 14.42 -10.18
CA GLY A 80 -27.18 14.36 -9.87
C GLY A 80 -27.87 15.16 -10.95
N CYS A 81 -28.43 14.49 -11.95
CA CYS A 81 -29.40 15.13 -12.81
C CYS A 81 -30.47 15.57 -11.82
N PRO A 82 -30.78 16.87 -11.72
CA PRO A 82 -32.06 17.22 -11.17
C PRO A 82 -33.05 16.48 -12.07
N GLN A 83 -33.78 15.54 -11.50
CA GLN A 83 -34.95 14.96 -12.15
C GLN A 83 -35.84 16.16 -12.48
N GLN A 84 -35.88 16.52 -13.76
CA GLN A 84 -36.78 17.56 -14.23
C GLN A 84 -38.21 17.06 -13.96
N LEU A 85 -38.84 17.68 -12.96
CA LEU A 85 -40.28 17.71 -12.78
C LEU A 85 -40.87 18.79 -13.67
#